data_AF-A0A0C9U9B5-F1
#
_entry.id   AF-A0A0C9U9B5-F1
#
_cell.length_a   1.000
_cell.length_b   1.000
_cell.length_c   1.000
_cell.angle_alpha   90.00
_cell.angle_beta   90.00
_cell.angle_gamma   90.00
#
_symmetry.space_group_name_H-M   'P 1'
#
loop_
_entity.id
_entity.type
_entity.pdbx_description
1 polymer ?
#
loop_
_entity_poly.entity_id
_entity_poly.type
_entity_poly.pdbx_seq_one_letter_code
_entity_poly.pdbx_strand_id
1 'polypeptide(L)'
;MLDLSLVSPALFTGYCLCFFFLVKSRLQASDGRRLPGLTGLPSIGNALDIKEEPWLLFESWRKRYGNIVSYKVLGQEYVLVASLEYARELFEKRATNYSSRPRLVVLCELKAKIVKLWNLVDGTFAALPYGLRWRRHRKVFHQYFNSGVVAKYILIHNKGGLSATTLGKPGALWGIFVSASFASTILDVVYGYKVAEKDDPLIYAVDQTMDGFCKTAFRESFLVDIFPILKYVPSWIPGAEFKRLGRYWKNGTETMIITPYEAVKRQLDNGTAEPSVATALVENMPPIESPIFREEDEIRRNAAGIAFAGRRRCLI
;
A
#
# COMPACT_ATOMS: atom_id res chain seq x y z
N MET A 1 -4.87 -64.47 11.35
CA MET A 1 -5.51 -63.15 11.50
C MET A 1 -4.43 -62.18 11.95
N LEU A 2 -4.01 -61.25 11.10
CA LEU A 2 -3.06 -60.19 11.49
C LEU A 2 -3.85 -59.12 12.24
N ASP A 3 -3.51 -58.91 13.51
CA ASP A 3 -4.12 -57.89 14.37
C ASP A 3 -3.92 -56.49 13.78
N LEU A 4 -5.00 -55.93 13.23
CA LEU A 4 -5.05 -54.59 12.65
C LEU A 4 -5.08 -53.48 13.72
N SER A 5 -5.01 -53.83 15.00
CA SER A 5 -5.11 -52.93 16.16
C SER A 5 -3.81 -52.21 16.52
N LEU A 6 -2.71 -52.49 15.80
CA LEU A 6 -1.36 -52.00 16.10
C LEU A 6 -0.79 -51.02 15.06
N VAL A 7 -1.61 -50.45 14.18
CA VAL A 7 -1.18 -49.26 13.43
C VAL A 7 -1.23 -48.09 14.41
N SER A 8 -0.08 -47.82 15.04
CA SER A 8 0.11 -46.65 15.89
C SER A 8 -0.50 -45.42 15.20
N PRO A 9 -1.33 -44.60 15.89
CA PRO A 9 -1.92 -43.39 15.31
C PRO A 9 -0.88 -42.48 14.64
N ALA A 10 0.37 -42.53 15.10
CA ALA A 10 1.51 -41.83 14.51
C ALA A 10 1.89 -42.36 13.11
N LEU A 11 1.82 -43.67 12.86
CA LEU A 11 2.11 -44.27 11.56
C LEU A 11 0.99 -43.99 10.55
N PHE A 12 -0.26 -44.02 11.01
CA PHE A 12 -1.41 -43.67 10.18
C PHE A 12 -1.41 -42.18 9.80
N THR A 13 -1.15 -41.29 10.76
CA THR A 13 -1.00 -39.84 10.49
C THR A 13 0.20 -39.56 9.57
N GLY A 14 1.34 -40.24 9.77
CA GLY A 14 2.49 -40.15 8.88
C GLY A 14 2.17 -40.59 7.45
N TYR A 15 1.46 -41.71 7.28
CA TYR A 15 1.02 -42.21 5.97
C TYR A 15 0.04 -41.25 5.30
N CYS A 16 -0.95 -40.74 6.02
CA CYS A 16 -1.91 -39.75 5.52
C CYS A 16 -1.23 -38.45 5.09
N LEU A 17 -0.26 -37.95 5.86
CA LEU A 17 0.53 -36.78 5.50
C LEU A 17 1.38 -37.04 4.25
N CYS A 18 2.11 -38.16 4.21
CA CYS A 18 2.90 -38.55 3.03
C CYS A 18 2.03 -38.70 1.78
N PHE A 19 0.88 -39.37 1.89
CA PHE A 19 -0.07 -39.53 0.79
C PHE A 19 -0.62 -38.18 0.34
N PHE A 20 -1.00 -37.30 1.28
CA PHE A 20 -1.45 -35.93 0.99
C PHE A 20 -0.37 -35.12 0.25
N PHE A 21 0.89 -35.18 0.70
CA PHE A 21 2.01 -34.51 0.03
C PHE A 21 2.30 -35.10 -1.36
N LEU A 22 2.22 -36.43 -1.53
CA LEU A 22 2.41 -37.10 -2.82
C LEU A 22 1.30 -36.74 -3.80
N VAL A 23 0.03 -36.80 -3.38
CA VAL A 23 -1.11 -36.40 -4.21
C VAL A 23 -1.02 -34.92 -4.56
N LYS A 24 -0.70 -34.04 -3.61
CA LYS A 24 -0.50 -32.60 -3.88
C LYS A 24 0.66 -32.36 -4.84
N SER A 25 1.77 -33.09 -4.72
CA SER A 25 2.91 -32.97 -5.64
C SER A 25 2.56 -33.40 -7.07
N ARG A 26 1.75 -34.46 -7.22
CA ARG A 26 1.27 -34.93 -8.52
C ARG A 26 0.19 -34.02 -9.12
N LEU A 27 -0.72 -33.49 -8.31
CA LEU A 27 -1.73 -32.53 -8.77
C LEU A 27 -1.12 -31.17 -9.12
N GLN A 28 -0.01 -30.78 -8.49
CA GLN A 28 0.77 -29.60 -8.86
C GLN A 28 1.65 -29.82 -10.09
N ALA A 29 1.79 -31.05 -10.58
CA ALA A 29 2.35 -31.35 -11.88
C ALA A 29 1.29 -31.12 -12.96
N SER A 30 0.97 -29.84 -13.21
CA SER A 30 0.16 -29.45 -14.36
C SER A 30 1.03 -29.09 -15.57
N ASP A 31 0.43 -29.39 -16.70
CA ASP A 31 0.89 -29.45 -18.09
C ASP A 31 1.53 -28.15 -18.63
N GLY A 32 2.58 -28.30 -19.45
CA GLY A 32 2.71 -27.54 -20.71
C GLY A 32 3.48 -26.21 -20.79
N ARG A 33 3.85 -25.51 -19.70
CA ARG A 33 4.83 -24.38 -19.70
C ARG A 33 5.01 -23.83 -18.28
N ARG A 34 5.82 -24.50 -17.46
CA ARG A 34 6.25 -23.90 -16.19
C ARG A 34 7.21 -22.76 -16.47
N LEU A 35 6.95 -21.60 -15.86
CA LEU A 35 7.92 -20.52 -15.84
C LEU A 35 9.21 -21.02 -15.16
N PRO A 36 10.39 -20.64 -15.68
CA PRO A 36 11.64 -20.94 -15.00
C PRO A 36 11.61 -20.33 -13.60
N GLY A 37 12.12 -21.06 -12.60
CA GLY A 37 11.83 -20.68 -11.23
C GLY A 37 12.42 -21.61 -10.19
N LEU A 38 12.22 -21.23 -8.93
CA LEU A 38 12.65 -22.03 -7.80
C LEU A 38 11.67 -23.18 -7.56
N THR A 39 12.23 -24.35 -7.27
CA THR A 39 11.47 -25.47 -6.72
C THR A 39 11.46 -25.32 -5.20
N GLY A 40 10.35 -24.81 -4.65
CA GLY A 40 10.18 -24.67 -3.20
C GLY A 40 9.83 -25.98 -2.49
N LEU A 41 9.96 -25.97 -1.16
CA LEU A 41 9.58 -27.09 -0.30
C LEU A 41 8.06 -27.37 -0.38
N PRO A 42 7.61 -28.62 -0.13
CA PRO A 42 6.19 -28.93 -0.08
C PRO A 42 5.44 -28.04 0.92
N SER A 43 4.30 -27.47 0.49
CA SER A 43 3.43 -26.55 1.25
C SER A 43 4.01 -25.19 1.65
N ILE A 44 5.29 -25.09 1.99
CA ILE A 44 5.94 -23.82 2.40
C ILE A 44 6.45 -23.04 1.18
N GLY A 45 6.85 -23.73 0.12
CA GLY A 45 7.50 -23.12 -1.04
C GLY A 45 8.89 -22.60 -0.66
N ASN A 46 9.17 -21.37 -1.08
CA ASN A 46 10.41 -20.62 -0.95
C ASN A 46 10.36 -19.59 0.20
N ALA A 47 9.42 -19.73 1.14
CA ALA A 47 9.27 -18.77 2.25
C ALA A 47 10.55 -18.64 3.08
N LEU A 48 11.32 -19.72 3.23
CA LEU A 48 12.59 -19.73 3.98
C LEU A 48 13.76 -19.16 3.17
N ASP A 49 13.61 -19.00 1.86
CA ASP A 49 14.65 -18.46 0.99
C ASP A 49 14.66 -16.92 1.00
N ILE A 50 13.54 -16.30 1.42
CA ILE A 50 13.35 -14.85 1.44
C ILE A 50 14.09 -14.25 2.65
N LYS A 51 14.87 -13.20 2.38
CA LYS A 51 15.68 -12.46 3.37
C LYS A 51 15.25 -11.00 3.40
N GLU A 52 15.69 -10.26 4.43
CA GLU A 52 15.33 -8.84 4.67
C GLU A 52 15.58 -7.89 3.48
N GLU A 53 16.54 -8.20 2.60
CA GLU A 53 16.81 -7.45 1.37
C GLU A 53 16.48 -8.28 0.13
N PRO A 54 15.19 -8.45 -0.20
CA PRO A 54 14.76 -9.38 -1.24
C PRO A 54 15.28 -8.98 -2.63
N TRP A 55 15.58 -7.70 -2.89
CA TRP A 55 16.11 -7.25 -4.18
C TRP A 55 17.52 -7.81 -4.49
N LEU A 56 18.37 -8.01 -3.48
CA LEU A 56 19.68 -8.65 -3.69
C LEU A 56 19.54 -10.12 -4.05
N LEU A 57 18.59 -10.80 -3.39
CA LEU A 57 18.23 -12.18 -3.68
C LEU A 57 17.65 -12.32 -5.10
N PHE A 58 16.76 -11.41 -5.49
CA PHE A 58 16.15 -11.40 -6.82
C PHE A 58 17.20 -11.24 -7.94
N GLU A 59 18.25 -10.45 -7.72
CA GLU A 59 19.36 -10.36 -8.68
C GLU A 59 20.11 -11.69 -8.82
N SER A 60 20.34 -12.41 -7.72
CA SER A 60 20.94 -13.75 -7.78
C SER A 60 20.06 -14.74 -8.55
N TRP A 61 18.74 -14.68 -8.37
CA TRP A 61 17.78 -15.50 -9.10
C TRP A 61 17.71 -15.13 -10.57
N ARG A 62 17.75 -13.84 -10.90
CA ARG A 62 17.82 -13.36 -12.27
C ARG A 62 19.05 -13.91 -13.00
N LYS A 63 20.22 -13.86 -12.36
CA LYS A 63 21.47 -14.42 -12.92
C LYS A 63 21.37 -15.93 -13.18
N ARG A 64 20.61 -16.67 -12.37
CA ARG A 64 20.47 -18.13 -12.46
C ARG A 64 19.39 -18.60 -13.43
N TYR A 65 18.23 -17.93 -13.44
CA TYR A 65 17.01 -18.40 -14.13
C TYR A 65 16.58 -17.49 -15.28
N GLY A 66 17.19 -16.31 -15.42
CA GLY A 66 16.89 -15.34 -16.46
C GLY A 66 15.95 -14.22 -16.00
N ASN A 67 15.34 -13.53 -16.98
CA ASN A 67 14.60 -12.28 -16.74
C ASN A 67 13.16 -12.46 -16.23
N ILE A 68 12.67 -13.70 -16.16
CA ILE A 68 11.39 -14.06 -15.54
C ILE A 68 11.68 -15.20 -14.60
N VAL A 69 11.28 -15.09 -13.33
CA VAL A 69 11.49 -16.14 -12.33
C VAL A 69 10.20 -16.37 -11.55
N SER A 70 9.68 -17.60 -11.57
CA SER A 70 8.56 -18.00 -10.70
C SER A 70 9.08 -18.54 -9.37
N TYR A 71 8.40 -18.19 -8.28
CA TYR A 71 8.64 -18.77 -6.96
C TYR A 71 7.33 -18.83 -6.18
N LYS A 72 7.25 -19.68 -5.15
CA LYS A 72 6.03 -19.86 -4.36
C LYS A 72 6.30 -19.53 -2.90
N VAL A 73 5.39 -18.85 -2.22
CA VAL A 73 5.47 -18.61 -0.77
C VAL A 73 4.15 -19.06 -0.17
N LEU A 74 4.21 -20.08 0.69
CA LEU A 74 3.05 -20.62 1.41
C LEU A 74 1.84 -20.90 0.50
N GLY A 75 2.10 -21.44 -0.70
CA GLY A 75 1.08 -21.79 -1.69
C GLY A 75 0.70 -20.68 -2.67
N GLN A 76 1.12 -19.43 -2.45
CA GLN A 76 0.93 -18.32 -3.37
C GLN A 76 2.08 -18.28 -4.39
N GLU A 77 1.77 -18.19 -5.68
CA GLU A 77 2.77 -18.02 -6.75
C GLU A 77 3.08 -16.54 -7.00
N TYR A 78 4.36 -16.27 -7.25
CA TYR A 78 4.93 -14.97 -7.55
C TYR A 78 5.78 -15.08 -8.80
N VAL A 79 5.78 -14.02 -9.60
CA VAL A 79 6.60 -13.92 -10.81
C VAL A 79 7.44 -12.66 -10.71
N LEU A 80 8.76 -12.86 -10.58
CA LEU A 80 9.75 -11.81 -10.66
C LEU A 80 9.95 -11.43 -12.13
N VAL A 81 9.83 -10.14 -12.43
CA VAL A 81 10.10 -9.56 -13.75
C VAL A 81 11.32 -8.68 -13.63
N ALA A 82 12.43 -9.11 -14.23
CA ALA A 82 13.74 -8.49 -14.05
C ALA A 82 14.33 -7.91 -15.34
N SER A 83 13.47 -7.62 -16.34
CA SER A 83 13.82 -6.93 -17.58
C SER A 83 12.90 -5.74 -17.81
N LEU A 84 13.47 -4.60 -18.22
CA LEU A 84 12.71 -3.41 -18.60
C LEU A 84 11.76 -3.68 -19.77
N GLU A 85 12.20 -4.48 -20.75
CA GLU A 85 11.38 -4.85 -21.90
C GLU A 85 10.12 -5.60 -21.46
N TYR A 86 10.29 -6.60 -20.58
CA TYR A 86 9.17 -7.38 -20.05
C TYR A 86 8.28 -6.56 -19.13
N ALA A 87 8.86 -5.67 -18.32
CA ALA A 87 8.09 -4.75 -17.50
C ALA A 87 7.20 -3.83 -18.35
N ARG A 88 7.72 -3.27 -19.45
CA ARG A 88 6.91 -2.46 -20.39
C ARG A 88 5.83 -3.28 -21.08
N GLU A 89 6.16 -4.47 -21.54
CA GLU A 89 5.19 -5.36 -22.19
C GLU A 89 4.02 -5.71 -21.25
N LEU A 90 4.32 -6.04 -19.98
CA LEU A 90 3.30 -6.45 -19.01
C LEU A 90 2.54 -5.27 -18.39
N PHE A 91 3.25 -4.23 -17.95
CA PHE A 91 2.68 -3.17 -17.12
C PHE A 91 2.30 -1.90 -17.89
N GLU A 92 2.74 -1.74 -19.14
CA GLU A 92 2.29 -0.63 -20.01
C GLU A 92 1.35 -1.15 -21.11
N LYS A 93 1.83 -2.03 -21.99
CA LYS A 93 1.04 -2.49 -23.14
C LYS A 93 -0.12 -3.40 -22.74
N ARG A 94 0.09 -4.25 -21.73
CA ARG A 94 -0.91 -5.20 -21.19
C ARG A 94 -1.39 -4.83 -19.79
N ALA A 95 -1.33 -3.55 -19.44
CA ALA A 95 -1.62 -3.04 -18.09
C ALA A 95 -2.98 -3.49 -17.55
N THR A 96 -4.00 -3.63 -18.42
CA THR A 96 -5.33 -4.12 -18.03
C THR A 96 -5.32 -5.50 -17.41
N ASN A 97 -4.33 -6.33 -17.76
CA ASN A 97 -4.21 -7.72 -17.31
C ASN A 97 -3.32 -7.85 -16.08
N TYR A 98 -2.30 -7.01 -15.94
CA TYR A 98 -1.24 -7.17 -14.93
C TYR A 98 -1.15 -6.06 -13.87
N SER A 99 -1.91 -4.97 -14.00
CA SER A 99 -1.81 -3.82 -13.09
C SER A 99 -2.82 -3.82 -11.92
N SER A 100 -3.53 -4.92 -11.69
CA SER A 100 -4.38 -5.06 -10.50
C SER A 100 -3.55 -5.21 -9.22
N ARG A 101 -4.15 -4.96 -8.06
CA ARG A 101 -3.50 -5.06 -6.75
C ARG A 101 -3.86 -6.38 -6.06
N PRO A 102 -2.90 -7.08 -5.46
CA PRO A 102 -3.20 -8.25 -4.65
C PRO A 102 -4.03 -7.84 -3.43
N ARG A 103 -4.89 -8.75 -2.97
CA ARG A 103 -5.68 -8.57 -1.77
C ARG A 103 -4.77 -8.73 -0.55
N LEU A 104 -4.47 -7.62 0.13
CA LEU A 104 -3.70 -7.58 1.38
C LEU A 104 -4.68 -7.36 2.54
N VAL A 105 -4.91 -8.39 3.35
CA VAL A 105 -5.91 -8.37 4.42
C VAL A 105 -5.57 -7.33 5.48
N VAL A 106 -4.28 -7.14 5.80
CA VAL A 106 -3.86 -6.13 6.78
C VAL A 106 -4.13 -4.71 6.28
N LEU A 107 -3.79 -4.45 5.01
CA LEU A 107 -3.94 -3.14 4.38
C LEU A 107 -5.41 -2.81 4.05
N CYS A 108 -6.17 -3.81 3.59
CA CYS A 108 -7.47 -3.63 2.94
C CYS A 108 -8.68 -4.18 3.72
N GLU A 109 -8.48 -4.93 4.80
CA GLU A 109 -9.58 -5.66 5.44
C GLU A 109 -9.57 -5.66 6.96
N LEU A 110 -8.58 -5.05 7.61
CA LEU A 110 -8.63 -4.85 9.04
C LEU A 110 -9.69 -3.83 9.40
N LYS A 111 -10.92 -4.34 9.43
CA LYS A 111 -12.09 -3.71 10.01
C LYS A 111 -11.83 -3.60 11.50
N ALA A 112 -11.32 -2.46 11.95
CA ALA A 112 -11.64 -2.06 13.30
C ALA A 112 -13.16 -1.90 13.34
N LYS A 113 -13.86 -2.87 13.96
CA LYS A 113 -15.32 -3.02 14.11
C LYS A 113 -16.09 -1.77 14.62
N ILE A 114 -15.43 -0.64 14.80
CA ILE A 114 -15.96 0.56 15.46
C ILE A 114 -16.31 1.68 14.46
N VAL A 115 -15.89 1.64 13.19
CA VAL A 115 -16.28 2.73 12.25
C VAL A 115 -16.54 2.20 10.85
N LYS A 116 -17.65 2.66 10.23
CA LYS A 116 -18.02 2.56 8.81
C LYS A 116 -17.02 3.28 7.87
N LEU A 117 -15.72 3.14 8.11
CA LEU A 117 -14.66 3.77 7.35
C LEU A 117 -13.86 2.69 6.62
N TRP A 118 -14.55 2.04 5.69
CA TRP A 118 -14.03 1.03 4.76
C TRP A 118 -13.21 1.63 3.60
N ASN A 119 -12.93 2.93 3.60
CA ASN A 119 -12.66 3.67 2.35
C ASN A 119 -11.43 4.58 2.37
N LEU A 120 -10.61 4.61 3.43
CA LEU A 120 -9.47 5.54 3.45
C LEU A 120 -8.21 4.97 2.80
N VAL A 121 -7.74 3.79 3.21
CA VAL A 121 -6.61 3.13 2.53
C VAL A 121 -7.09 2.43 1.26
N ASP A 122 -8.21 1.69 1.36
CA ASP A 122 -8.87 1.03 0.22
C ASP A 122 -9.43 1.98 -0.83
N GLY A 123 -9.70 3.23 -0.48
CA GLY A 123 -10.16 4.22 -1.44
C GLY A 123 -9.04 5.04 -2.07
N THR A 124 -7.78 4.83 -1.67
CA THR A 124 -6.65 5.36 -2.44
C THR A 124 -6.39 4.47 -3.65
N PHE A 125 -6.22 5.07 -4.82
CA PHE A 125 -5.98 4.29 -6.04
C PHE A 125 -4.64 3.55 -6.05
N ALA A 126 -3.77 3.76 -5.05
CA ALA A 126 -2.54 3.01 -4.86
C ALA A 126 -2.80 1.55 -4.45
N ALA A 127 -3.83 1.30 -3.63
CA ALA A 127 -4.21 -0.02 -3.13
C ALA A 127 -5.46 -0.61 -3.81
N LEU A 128 -6.23 0.21 -4.54
CA LEU A 128 -7.42 -0.26 -5.26
C LEU A 128 -7.09 -1.32 -6.33
N PRO A 129 -7.86 -2.42 -6.40
CA PRO A 129 -7.85 -3.32 -7.54
C PRO A 129 -8.17 -2.57 -8.83
N TYR A 130 -7.58 -3.02 -9.94
CA TYR A 130 -7.83 -2.39 -11.24
C TYR A 130 -9.31 -2.55 -11.62
N GLY A 131 -9.94 -1.46 -12.05
CA GLY A 131 -11.36 -1.44 -12.41
C GLY A 131 -11.90 -0.02 -12.57
N LEU A 132 -13.22 0.10 -12.72
CA LEU A 132 -13.88 1.39 -12.94
C LEU A 132 -13.63 2.38 -11.79
N ARG A 133 -13.72 1.90 -10.54
CA ARG A 133 -13.43 2.71 -9.34
C ARG A 133 -12.01 3.26 -9.40
N TRP A 134 -11.00 2.39 -9.57
CA TRP A 134 -9.60 2.83 -9.73
C TRP A 134 -9.43 3.89 -10.83
N ARG A 135 -10.03 3.67 -12.01
CA ARG A 135 -9.96 4.63 -13.14
C ARG A 135 -10.56 5.99 -12.77
N ARG A 136 -11.69 6.03 -12.03
CA ARG A 136 -12.30 7.28 -11.55
C ARG A 136 -11.39 8.03 -10.58
N HIS A 137 -10.87 7.35 -9.55
CA HIS A 137 -9.92 7.96 -8.61
C HIS A 137 -8.65 8.46 -9.32
N ARG A 138 -8.09 7.67 -10.25
CA ARG A 138 -6.90 8.06 -11.02
C ARG A 138 -7.18 9.27 -11.92
N LYS A 139 -8.36 9.34 -12.55
CA LYS A 139 -8.77 10.46 -13.40
C LYS A 139 -8.82 11.77 -12.59
N VAL A 140 -9.49 11.76 -11.44
CA VAL A 140 -9.59 12.95 -10.56
C VAL A 140 -8.20 13.41 -10.12
N PHE A 141 -7.35 12.48 -9.66
CA PHE A 141 -5.97 12.82 -9.30
C PHE A 141 -5.18 13.43 -10.47
N HIS A 142 -5.23 12.78 -11.64
CA HIS A 142 -4.42 13.17 -12.79
C HIS A 142 -4.83 14.53 -13.38
N GLN A 143 -6.06 15.00 -13.17
CA GLN A 143 -6.49 16.33 -13.58
C GLN A 143 -5.63 17.45 -12.94
N TYR A 144 -5.15 17.24 -11.72
CA TYR A 144 -4.36 18.23 -10.98
C TYR A 144 -2.86 17.92 -10.98
N PHE A 145 -2.47 16.67 -11.19
CA PHE A 145 -1.07 16.23 -11.12
C PHE A 145 -0.51 15.70 -12.46
N ASN A 146 -1.01 16.21 -13.59
CA ASN A 146 -0.38 15.96 -14.90
C ASN A 146 0.76 16.96 -15.17
N SER A 147 1.63 16.62 -16.12
CA SER A 147 2.82 17.41 -16.46
C SER A 147 2.52 18.85 -16.86
N GLY A 148 1.35 19.13 -17.47
CA GLY A 148 0.95 20.48 -17.85
C GLY A 148 0.49 21.35 -16.67
N VAL A 149 0.03 20.76 -15.57
CA VAL A 149 -0.46 21.49 -14.39
C VAL A 149 0.64 21.70 -13.35
N VAL A 150 1.51 20.71 -13.16
CA VAL A 150 2.52 20.73 -12.08
C VAL A 150 3.48 21.92 -12.18
N ALA A 151 3.74 22.45 -13.38
CA ALA A 151 4.56 23.65 -13.57
C ALA A 151 4.05 24.87 -12.76
N LYS A 152 2.74 24.97 -12.53
CA LYS A 152 2.13 26.06 -11.72
C LYS A 152 2.52 25.98 -10.24
N TYR A 153 2.83 24.79 -9.75
CA TYR A 153 3.16 24.55 -8.34
C TYR A 153 4.62 24.91 -7.99
N ILE A 154 5.49 25.08 -8.99
CA ILE A 154 6.88 25.51 -8.79
C ILE A 154 6.94 26.86 -8.09
N LEU A 155 6.03 27.77 -8.42
CA LEU A 155 5.96 29.09 -7.77
C LEU A 155 5.56 29.00 -6.30
N ILE A 156 4.75 28.00 -5.93
CA ILE A 156 4.35 27.74 -4.54
C ILE A 156 5.55 27.20 -3.76
N HIS A 157 6.32 26.28 -4.35
CA HIS A 157 7.58 25.80 -3.78
C HIS A 157 8.55 26.95 -3.47
N ASN A 158 8.66 27.92 -4.38
CA ASN A 158 9.57 29.06 -4.21
C ASN A 158 9.09 30.09 -3.17
N LYS A 159 7.79 30.10 -2.82
CA LYS A 159 7.21 30.98 -1.78
C LYS A 159 7.19 30.33 -0.39
N GLY A 160 7.18 28.99 -0.33
CA GLY A 160 7.19 28.23 0.93
C GLY A 160 8.50 28.41 1.69
N GLY A 161 8.48 29.26 2.72
CA GLY A 161 9.64 29.74 3.49
C GLY A 161 10.50 28.71 4.23
N LEU A 162 10.27 27.40 4.06
CA LEU A 162 11.13 26.35 4.63
C LEU A 162 12.51 26.27 3.96
N SER A 163 12.70 26.98 2.84
CA SER A 163 13.95 27.00 2.07
C SER A 163 15.10 27.74 2.77
N ALA A 164 14.88 28.82 3.54
CA ALA A 164 15.99 29.67 3.98
C ALA A 164 16.46 29.42 5.43
N THR A 165 15.54 29.20 6.38
CA THR A 165 15.86 29.15 7.82
C THR A 165 16.54 27.86 8.27
N THR A 166 16.39 26.77 7.51
CA THR A 166 16.98 25.46 7.86
C THR A 166 18.34 25.22 7.20
N LEU A 167 18.62 25.87 6.06
CA LEU A 167 19.93 25.79 5.36
C LEU A 167 21.09 26.34 6.20
N GLY A 168 20.81 27.18 7.20
CA GLY A 168 21.83 27.78 8.07
C GLY A 168 22.26 26.93 9.27
N LYS A 169 21.71 25.72 9.48
CA LYS A 169 22.07 24.89 10.64
C LYS A 169 23.16 23.86 10.29
N PRO A 170 24.42 24.05 10.74
CA PRO A 170 25.45 23.04 10.59
C PRO A 170 25.03 21.75 11.32
N GLY A 171 25.03 20.61 10.61
CA GLY A 171 24.68 19.30 11.15
C GLY A 171 23.25 18.81 10.86
N ALA A 172 22.40 19.59 10.16
CA ALA A 172 21.10 19.09 9.72
C ALA A 172 21.27 18.02 8.63
N LEU A 173 20.75 16.81 8.87
CA LEU A 173 20.75 15.73 7.88
C LEU A 173 19.92 16.15 6.65
N TRP A 174 20.56 16.22 5.48
CA TRP A 174 19.95 16.61 4.20
C TRP A 174 18.62 15.90 3.93
N GLY A 175 18.50 14.62 4.31
CA GLY A 175 17.27 13.84 4.15
C GLY A 175 16.06 14.38 4.93
N ILE A 176 16.28 14.93 6.13
CA ILE A 176 15.20 15.56 6.93
C ILE A 176 14.72 16.83 6.25
N PHE A 177 15.65 17.63 5.73
CA PHE A 177 15.35 18.86 5.01
C PHE A 177 14.52 18.62 3.74
N VAL A 178 14.96 17.68 2.90
CA VAL A 178 14.24 17.35 1.65
C VAL A 178 12.83 16.84 1.96
N SER A 179 12.69 15.98 2.98
CA SER A 179 11.40 15.44 3.40
C SER A 179 10.46 16.54 3.94
N ALA A 180 10.97 17.46 4.76
CA ALA A 180 10.20 18.58 5.28
C ALA A 180 9.78 19.57 4.18
N SER A 181 10.69 19.89 3.24
CA SER A 181 10.42 20.78 2.12
C SER A 181 9.36 20.21 1.18
N PHE A 182 9.46 18.92 0.86
CA PHE A 182 8.44 18.22 0.06
C PHE A 182 7.08 18.26 0.75
N ALA A 183 7.05 17.95 2.05
CA ALA A 183 5.81 17.92 2.83
C ALA A 183 5.11 19.27 2.91
N SER A 184 5.88 20.35 3.16
CA SER A 184 5.31 21.70 3.15
C SER A 184 4.79 22.09 1.77
N THR A 185 5.56 21.81 0.71
CA THR A 185 5.14 22.16 -0.65
C THR A 185 3.84 21.44 -1.02
N ILE A 186 3.76 20.14 -0.77
CA ILE A 186 2.60 19.36 -1.18
C ILE A 186 1.36 19.68 -0.32
N LEU A 187 1.51 19.98 0.98
CA LEU A 187 0.38 20.43 1.82
C LEU A 187 -0.14 21.80 1.41
N ASP A 188 0.75 22.71 1.01
CA ASP A 188 0.37 24.01 0.49
C ASP A 188 -0.37 23.86 -0.85
N VAL A 189 0.19 23.10 -1.79
CA VAL A 189 -0.44 22.84 -3.10
C VAL A 189 -1.80 22.16 -2.96
N VAL A 190 -1.89 21.13 -2.10
CA VAL A 190 -3.10 20.30 -2.01
C VAL A 190 -4.18 20.98 -1.17
N TYR A 191 -3.83 21.58 -0.05
CA TYR A 191 -4.80 22.06 0.94
C TYR A 191 -4.68 23.55 1.28
N GLY A 192 -3.71 24.27 0.72
CA GLY A 192 -3.39 25.64 1.15
C GLY A 192 -2.82 25.67 2.58
N TYR A 193 -2.29 24.53 3.06
CA TYR A 193 -1.91 24.37 4.45
C TYR A 193 -0.45 24.78 4.67
N LYS A 194 -0.23 25.75 5.57
CA LYS A 194 1.12 26.16 6.00
C LYS A 194 1.56 25.29 7.18
N VAL A 195 2.61 24.50 6.95
CA VAL A 195 3.20 23.61 7.95
C VAL A 195 3.83 24.42 9.08
N ALA A 196 3.57 24.05 10.33
CA ALA A 196 4.18 24.67 11.49
C ALA A 196 5.69 24.35 11.58
N GLU A 197 6.48 25.28 12.14
CA GLU A 197 7.94 25.13 12.24
C GLU A 197 8.37 23.92 13.10
N LYS A 198 7.54 23.49 14.05
CA LYS A 198 7.78 22.33 14.93
C LYS A 198 6.50 21.57 15.21
N ASP A 199 6.66 20.26 15.37
CA ASP A 199 5.66 19.31 15.87
C ASP A 199 4.28 19.42 15.21
N ASP A 200 4.30 19.63 13.89
CA ASP A 200 3.07 19.72 13.11
C ASP A 200 2.30 18.38 13.14
N PRO A 201 1.03 18.39 13.55
CA PRO A 201 0.25 17.17 13.74
C PRO A 201 -0.02 16.43 12.43
N LEU A 202 -0.13 17.13 11.28
CA LEU A 202 -0.31 16.48 9.98
C LEU A 202 0.98 15.79 9.53
N ILE A 203 2.13 16.41 9.80
CA ILE A 203 3.43 15.80 9.52
C ILE A 203 3.62 14.51 10.31
N TYR A 204 3.28 14.53 11.60
CA TYR A 204 3.32 13.34 12.45
C TYR A 204 2.34 12.25 11.97
N ALA A 205 1.10 12.63 11.65
CA ALA A 205 0.08 11.70 11.14
C ALA A 205 0.53 11.00 9.86
N VAL A 206 1.29 11.68 9.00
CA VAL A 206 1.79 11.05 7.79
C VAL A 206 2.93 10.11 8.09
N ASP A 207 3.89 10.50 8.92
CA ASP A 207 4.99 9.60 9.29
C ASP A 207 4.43 8.29 9.86
N GLN A 208 3.37 8.35 10.69
CA GLN A 208 2.63 7.17 11.17
C GLN A 208 1.95 6.37 10.05
N THR A 209 1.26 7.06 9.14
CA THR A 209 0.54 6.41 8.03
C THR A 209 1.51 5.71 7.08
N MET A 210 2.63 6.35 6.74
CA MET A 210 3.62 5.82 5.81
C MET A 210 4.45 4.69 6.41
N ASP A 211 4.77 4.75 7.72
CA ASP A 211 5.35 3.60 8.42
C ASP A 211 4.43 2.38 8.33
N GLY A 212 3.13 2.57 8.59
CA GLY A 212 2.13 1.51 8.48
C GLY A 212 1.96 0.99 7.07
N PHE A 213 1.84 1.89 6.09
CA PHE A 213 1.74 1.52 4.69
C PHE A 213 2.96 0.70 4.24
N CYS A 214 4.18 1.14 4.53
CA CYS A 214 5.39 0.39 4.15
C CYS A 214 5.40 -1.01 4.80
N LYS A 215 5.13 -1.11 6.10
CA LYS A 215 5.11 -2.40 6.82
C LYS A 215 4.03 -3.36 6.31
N THR A 216 2.95 -2.86 5.71
CA THR A 216 1.82 -3.68 5.24
C THR A 216 1.84 -3.95 3.74
N ALA A 217 2.39 -3.04 2.94
CA ALA A 217 2.49 -3.17 1.50
C ALA A 217 3.62 -4.12 1.07
N PHE A 218 4.72 -4.17 1.83
CA PHE A 218 5.80 -5.12 1.58
C PHE A 218 5.45 -6.47 2.22
N ARG A 219 5.31 -7.48 1.35
CA ARG A 219 4.64 -8.75 1.63
C ARG A 219 5.56 -9.75 2.32
N GLU A 220 5.92 -9.47 3.55
CA GLU A 220 6.63 -10.40 4.45
C GLU A 220 6.14 -10.32 5.90
N SER A 221 5.30 -9.34 6.24
CA SER A 221 5.06 -8.99 7.65
C SER A 221 3.98 -9.82 8.35
N PHE A 222 2.98 -10.36 7.63
CA PHE A 222 1.81 -10.95 8.29
C PHE A 222 1.24 -12.20 7.61
N LEU A 223 1.14 -13.28 8.38
CA LEU A 223 0.51 -14.54 7.94
C LEU A 223 -0.96 -14.37 7.53
N VAL A 224 -1.66 -13.35 8.04
CA VAL A 224 -3.07 -13.10 7.71
C VAL A 224 -3.30 -12.72 6.24
N ASP A 225 -2.28 -12.19 5.55
CA ASP A 225 -2.36 -11.90 4.11
C ASP A 225 -2.29 -13.16 3.24
N ILE A 226 -1.83 -14.27 3.83
CA ILE A 226 -1.73 -15.59 3.20
C ILE A 226 -2.91 -16.46 3.64
N PHE A 227 -3.26 -16.40 4.93
CA PHE A 227 -4.38 -17.11 5.55
C PHE A 227 -5.41 -16.11 6.10
N PRO A 228 -6.35 -15.61 5.28
CA PRO A 228 -7.33 -14.60 5.68
C PRO A 228 -8.20 -15.00 6.88
N ILE A 229 -8.34 -16.29 7.16
CA ILE A 229 -9.05 -16.82 8.35
C ILE A 229 -8.48 -16.25 9.66
N LEU A 230 -7.18 -15.91 9.68
CA LEU A 230 -6.50 -15.37 10.87
C LEU A 230 -7.06 -14.00 11.28
N LYS A 231 -7.77 -13.27 10.41
CA LYS A 231 -8.39 -11.98 10.77
C LYS A 231 -9.45 -12.10 11.87
N TYR A 232 -9.98 -13.29 12.11
CA TYR A 232 -10.99 -13.53 13.16
C TYR A 232 -10.38 -13.86 14.53
N VAL A 233 -9.09 -14.17 14.60
CA VAL A 233 -8.36 -14.50 15.83
C VAL A 233 -8.41 -13.33 16.83
N PRO A 234 -8.85 -13.52 18.08
CA PRO A 234 -8.86 -12.45 19.09
C PRO A 234 -7.52 -11.72 19.24
N SER A 235 -7.56 -10.41 19.54
CA SER A 235 -6.36 -9.56 19.58
C SER A 235 -5.34 -9.92 20.67
N TRP A 236 -5.72 -10.75 21.65
CA TRP A 236 -4.86 -11.20 22.76
C TRP A 236 -4.04 -12.45 22.41
N ILE A 237 -4.32 -13.12 21.30
CA ILE A 237 -3.58 -14.32 20.88
C ILE A 237 -2.21 -13.91 20.30
N PRO A 238 -1.11 -14.62 20.64
CA PRO A 238 0.19 -14.39 20.01
C PRO A 238 0.11 -14.42 18.48
N GLY A 239 0.71 -13.43 17.82
CA GLY A 239 0.63 -13.27 16.36
C GLY A 239 -0.57 -12.45 15.85
N ALA A 240 -1.51 -12.04 16.72
CA ALA A 240 -2.59 -11.11 16.38
C ALA A 240 -2.20 -9.62 16.47
N GLU A 241 -0.89 -9.32 16.53
CA GLU A 241 -0.36 -7.95 16.69
C GLU A 241 -0.78 -7.00 15.57
N PHE A 242 -1.00 -7.54 14.36
CA PHE A 242 -1.52 -6.81 13.21
C PHE A 242 -2.83 -6.07 13.52
N LYS A 243 -3.65 -6.56 14.47
CA LYS A 243 -4.88 -5.87 14.89
C LYS A 243 -4.60 -4.61 15.69
N ARG A 244 -3.56 -4.62 16.54
CA ARG A 244 -3.13 -3.45 17.32
C ARG A 244 -2.47 -2.41 16.40
N LEU A 245 -1.58 -2.88 15.52
CA LEU A 245 -0.93 -2.03 14.52
C LEU A 245 -1.93 -1.41 13.55
N GLY A 246 -2.88 -2.19 13.04
CA GLY A 246 -3.96 -1.67 12.17
C GLY A 246 -4.79 -0.57 12.82
N ARG A 247 -5.08 -0.65 14.14
CA ARG A 247 -5.76 0.44 14.87
C ARG A 247 -4.90 1.70 14.96
N TYR A 248 -3.61 1.55 15.22
CA TYR A 248 -2.67 2.66 15.30
C TYR A 248 -2.54 3.38 13.95
N TRP A 249 -2.33 2.64 12.86
CA TRP A 249 -2.21 3.20 11.51
C TRP A 249 -3.51 3.80 10.98
N LYS A 250 -4.66 3.25 11.39
CA LYS A 250 -5.98 3.81 11.06
C LYS A 250 -6.09 5.26 11.56
N ASN A 251 -5.67 5.53 12.80
CA ASN A 251 -5.75 6.88 13.36
C ASN A 251 -4.91 7.87 12.53
N GLY A 252 -3.66 7.50 12.22
CA GLY A 252 -2.80 8.30 11.35
C GLY A 252 -3.43 8.55 9.98
N THR A 253 -4.05 7.52 9.37
CA THR A 253 -4.67 7.65 8.05
C THR A 253 -5.89 8.58 8.08
N GLU A 254 -6.74 8.47 9.11
CA GLU A 254 -7.88 9.36 9.30
C GLU A 254 -7.40 10.81 9.44
N THR A 255 -6.39 11.06 10.28
CA THR A 255 -5.81 12.40 10.43
C THR A 255 -5.16 12.91 9.15
N MET A 256 -4.44 12.05 8.41
CA MET A 256 -3.75 12.43 7.18
C MET A 256 -4.72 12.80 6.04
N ILE A 257 -5.83 12.07 5.88
CA ILE A 257 -6.71 12.20 4.72
C ILE A 257 -7.96 13.05 5.02
N ILE A 258 -8.59 12.85 6.18
CA ILE A 258 -9.87 13.49 6.52
C ILE A 258 -9.65 14.90 7.03
N THR A 259 -8.80 15.06 8.06
CA THR A 259 -8.63 16.33 8.77
C THR A 259 -8.33 17.52 7.85
N PRO A 260 -7.33 17.45 6.94
CA PRO A 260 -7.05 18.60 6.08
C PRO A 260 -8.14 18.86 5.05
N TYR A 261 -8.81 17.82 4.54
CA TYR A 261 -9.90 17.99 3.56
C TYR A 261 -11.16 18.60 4.20
N GLU A 262 -11.52 18.19 5.42
CA GLU A 262 -12.61 18.82 6.18
C GLU A 262 -12.29 20.25 6.60
N ALA A 263 -11.04 20.55 6.93
CA ALA A 263 -10.61 21.90 7.24
C ALA A 263 -10.84 22.83 6.04
N VAL A 264 -10.48 22.39 4.83
CA VAL A 264 -10.72 23.16 3.60
C VAL A 264 -12.21 23.41 3.36
N LYS A 265 -13.08 22.41 3.58
CA LYS A 265 -14.54 22.60 3.49
C LYS A 265 -15.04 23.70 4.42
N ARG A 266 -14.62 23.66 5.69
CA ARG A 266 -15.00 24.69 6.68
C ARG A 266 -14.46 26.07 6.33
N GLN A 267 -13.25 26.15 5.78
CA GLN A 267 -12.68 27.41 5.32
C GLN A 267 -13.44 27.99 4.13
N LEU A 268 -13.94 27.14 3.22
CA LEU A 268 -14.79 27.58 2.10
C LEU A 268 -16.13 28.13 2.63
N ASP A 269 -16.76 27.42 3.56
CA ASP A 269 -18.02 27.87 4.19
C ASP A 269 -17.84 29.22 4.90
N ASN A 270 -16.67 29.47 5.49
CA ASN A 270 -16.32 30.71 6.19
C ASN A 270 -15.75 31.81 5.26
N GLY A 271 -15.53 31.53 3.97
CA GLY A 271 -14.93 32.47 3.02
C GLY A 271 -13.44 32.77 3.25
N THR A 272 -12.70 31.90 3.95
CA THR A 272 -11.28 32.09 4.31
C THR A 272 -10.33 31.11 3.62
N ALA A 273 -10.83 30.27 2.70
CA ALA A 273 -10.01 29.23 2.06
C ALA A 273 -8.98 29.80 1.07
N GLU A 274 -7.74 29.29 1.15
CA GLU A 274 -6.73 29.57 0.14
C GLU A 274 -6.92 28.73 -1.14
N PRO A 275 -6.59 29.26 -2.33
CA PRO A 275 -6.59 28.49 -3.57
C PRO A 275 -5.67 27.26 -3.48
N SER A 276 -6.22 26.08 -3.69
CA SER A 276 -5.53 24.78 -3.57
C SER A 276 -6.24 23.72 -4.41
N VAL A 277 -5.65 22.53 -4.53
CA VAL A 277 -6.33 21.42 -5.22
C VAL A 277 -7.61 21.03 -4.49
N ALA A 278 -7.61 20.99 -3.16
CA ALA A 278 -8.77 20.62 -2.36
C ALA A 278 -9.90 21.66 -2.49
N THR A 279 -9.60 22.96 -2.54
CA THR A 279 -10.66 23.96 -2.77
C THR A 279 -11.30 23.78 -4.14
N ALA A 280 -10.51 23.63 -5.20
CA ALA A 280 -11.03 23.36 -6.53
C ALA A 280 -11.86 22.05 -6.61
N LEU A 281 -11.46 21.01 -5.87
CA LEU A 281 -12.21 19.76 -5.78
C LEU A 281 -13.56 19.93 -5.08
N VAL A 282 -13.61 20.70 -3.98
CA VAL A 282 -14.83 20.93 -3.20
C VAL A 282 -15.79 21.87 -3.94
N GLU A 283 -15.29 22.93 -4.58
CA GLU A 283 -16.11 23.87 -5.36
C GLU A 283 -16.81 23.20 -6.55
N ASN A 284 -16.17 22.20 -7.16
CA ASN A 284 -16.73 21.42 -8.27
C ASN A 284 -17.52 20.18 -7.80
N MET A 285 -18.03 20.20 -6.56
CA MET A 285 -18.90 19.15 -6.04
C MET A 285 -20.32 19.23 -6.63
N PRO A 286 -20.98 18.08 -6.88
CA PRO A 286 -22.41 18.09 -7.14
C PRO A 286 -23.18 18.65 -5.92
N PRO A 287 -24.45 19.06 -6.08
CA PRO A 287 -25.30 19.44 -4.95
C PRO A 287 -25.40 18.33 -3.90
N ILE A 288 -25.57 18.70 -2.63
CA ILE A 288 -25.60 17.77 -1.49
C ILE A 288 -26.73 16.75 -1.62
N GLU A 289 -27.84 17.15 -2.24
CA GLU A 289 -29.03 16.34 -2.48
C GLU A 289 -28.82 15.29 -3.58
N SER A 290 -27.74 15.41 -4.36
CA SER A 290 -27.45 14.49 -5.45
C SER A 290 -27.15 13.08 -4.92
N PRO A 291 -27.71 12.02 -5.54
CA PRO A 291 -27.47 10.64 -5.09
C PRO A 291 -26.00 10.22 -5.20
N ILE A 292 -25.21 10.89 -6.07
CA ILE A 292 -23.79 10.62 -6.27
C ILE A 292 -22.88 11.43 -5.34
N PHE A 293 -23.41 12.37 -4.55
CA PHE A 293 -22.62 13.30 -3.74
C PHE A 293 -21.62 12.58 -2.84
N ARG A 294 -22.09 11.56 -2.10
CA ARG A 294 -21.24 10.82 -1.15
C ARG A 294 -20.08 10.09 -1.84
N GLU A 295 -20.33 9.50 -3.00
CA GLU A 295 -19.31 8.79 -3.76
C GLU A 295 -18.27 9.77 -4.32
N GLU A 296 -18.73 10.87 -4.90
CA GLU A 296 -17.85 11.92 -5.43
C GLU A 296 -16.99 12.56 -4.34
N ASP A 297 -17.57 12.85 -3.17
CA ASP A 297 -16.84 13.42 -2.04
C ASP A 297 -15.71 12.50 -1.57
N GLU A 298 -16.00 11.19 -1.49
CA GLU A 298 -15.01 10.19 -1.15
C GLU A 298 -13.89 10.11 -2.19
N ILE A 299 -14.23 10.06 -3.49
CA ILE A 299 -13.25 9.97 -4.57
C ILE A 299 -12.31 11.18 -4.53
N ARG A 300 -12.86 12.39 -4.38
CA ARG A 300 -12.10 13.63 -4.35
C ARG A 300 -11.24 13.75 -3.10
N ARG A 301 -11.77 13.44 -1.92
CA ARG A 301 -11.00 13.39 -0.68
C ARG A 301 -9.82 12.43 -0.78
N ASN A 302 -10.05 11.22 -1.30
CA ASN A 302 -9.01 10.22 -1.43
C ASN A 302 -7.96 10.59 -2.49
N ALA A 303 -8.37 11.27 -3.57
CA ALA A 303 -7.46 11.81 -4.56
C ALA A 303 -6.58 12.94 -3.98
N ALA A 304 -7.12 13.80 -3.12
CA ALA A 304 -6.30 14.78 -2.41
C ALA A 304 -5.32 14.10 -1.43
N GLY A 305 -5.82 13.16 -0.61
CA GLY A 305 -5.02 12.51 0.44
C GLY A 305 -3.83 11.70 -0.09
N ILE A 306 -3.97 11.02 -1.23
CA ILE A 306 -2.88 10.20 -1.79
C ILE A 306 -1.72 11.03 -2.35
N ALA A 307 -1.92 12.32 -2.64
CA ALA A 307 -0.84 13.21 -3.10
C ALA A 307 0.30 13.31 -2.08
N PHE A 308 -0.03 13.17 -0.79
CA PHE A 308 0.92 13.29 0.30
C PHE A 308 1.72 11.99 0.58
N ALA A 309 1.31 10.85 0.01
CA ALA A 309 1.98 9.55 0.24
C ALA A 309 3.40 9.44 -0.35
N GLY A 310 3.90 10.45 -1.06
CA GLY A 310 5.28 10.51 -1.57
C GLY A 310 6.35 10.78 -0.50
N ARG A 311 5.97 11.10 0.74
CA ARG A 311 6.92 11.38 1.82
C ARG A 311 7.50 10.08 2.39
N ARG A 312 8.79 9.81 2.14
CA ARG A 312 9.56 8.80 2.89
C ARG A 312 10.57 9.49 3.79
N ARG A 313 10.56 9.16 5.09
CA ARG A 313 11.67 9.49 5.99
C ARG A 313 12.83 8.57 5.61
N CYS A 314 13.78 9.07 4.82
CA CYS A 314 15.06 8.39 4.64
C CYS A 314 15.80 8.47 5.98
N LEU A 315 15.56 7.48 6.84
CA LEU A 315 16.51 7.12 7.88
C LEU A 315 17.42 6.08 7.22
N ILE A 316 18.49 6.58 6.62
CA ILE A 316 19.70 5.79 6.37
C ILE A 316 20.59 6.04 7.58
#